data_AF-A0A0N4UHW6-F1
#
_entry.id   AF-A0A0N4UHW6-F1
#
_cell.length_a   1.000
_cell.length_b   1.000
_cell.length_c   1.000
_cell.angle_alpha   90.00
_cell.angle_beta   90.00
_cell.angle_gamma   90.00
#
_symmetry.space_group_name_H-M   'P 1'
#
loop_
_entity.id
_entity.type
_entity.pdbx_description
1 polymer ?
#
loop_
_entity_poly.entity_id
_entity_poly.type
_entity_poly.pdbx_seq_one_letter_code
_entity_poly.pdbx_strand_id
1 'polypeptide(L)'
;MDFHAWLARIQLQFFNKFFAFSALKGDHLKFTYKFKELHGHWGNCKDYGSEHLMNGKAFSAEFHFVCWNEKYATAAECFKHCDGIAVLALFFQESNDNNPHLEPLINGIKEAANTKNSANISNSFDPSKLLPDDLNYYTYNGSLTTPDYHECVTWTVLRKATSIGRSQVMYQFNMY
;
A
#
# COMPACT_ATOMS: atom_id res chain seq x y z
N MET A 1 -16.50 1.23 16.40
CA MET A 1 -15.94 -0.02 15.83
C MET A 1 -14.45 0.17 15.91
N ASP A 2 -13.80 -0.41 16.91
CA ASP A 2 -12.42 -0.08 17.26
C ASP A 2 -11.46 -0.90 16.41
N PHE A 3 -10.81 -0.28 15.44
CA PHE A 3 -9.68 -0.88 14.73
C PHE A 3 -8.43 -0.76 15.61
N HIS A 4 -8.18 -1.77 16.44
CA HIS A 4 -6.89 -1.95 17.10
C HIS A 4 -5.91 -2.56 16.08
N ALA A 5 -5.33 -1.74 15.22
CA ALA A 5 -4.27 -2.16 14.30
C ALA A 5 -2.92 -2.26 15.05
N TRP A 6 -2.59 -3.46 15.52
CA TRP A 6 -1.18 -3.87 15.68
C TRP A 6 -0.67 -4.57 14.40
N LEU A 7 -1.13 -4.12 13.23
CA LEU A 7 -0.48 -4.49 11.97
C LEU A 7 0.80 -3.68 11.90
N ALA A 8 1.95 -4.34 11.77
CA ALA A 8 3.20 -3.62 11.65
C ALA A 8 3.27 -2.99 10.24
N ARG A 9 3.13 -1.67 10.23
CA ARG A 9 3.13 -0.81 9.06
C ARG A 9 4.56 -0.60 8.62
N ILE A 10 4.86 -0.92 7.36
CA ILE A 10 6.12 -0.52 6.72
C ILE A 10 5.82 0.60 5.77
N GLN A 11 6.43 1.75 6.03
CA GLN A 11 6.40 2.93 5.17
C GLN A 11 7.62 2.93 4.27
N LEU A 12 7.40 2.97 2.96
CA LEU A 12 8.43 3.04 1.95
C LEU A 12 8.43 4.44 1.36
N GLN A 13 9.52 5.17 1.59
CA GLN A 13 9.76 6.44 0.95
C GLN A 13 10.69 6.21 -0.24
N PHE A 14 10.15 6.43 -1.44
CA PHE A 14 10.95 6.38 -2.66
C PHE A 14 11.56 7.75 -2.92
N PHE A 15 12.89 7.82 -2.82
CA PHE A 15 13.63 9.04 -3.16
C PHE A 15 13.95 9.14 -4.66
N ASN A 16 13.90 8.01 -5.39
CA ASN A 16 14.17 7.96 -6.82
C ASN A 16 12.89 8.12 -7.66
N LYS A 17 12.91 9.08 -8.61
CA LYS A 17 11.81 9.44 -9.50
C LYS A 17 11.58 8.48 -10.68
N PHE A 18 12.36 7.40 -10.80
CA PHE A 18 12.34 6.53 -11.99
C PHE A 18 11.34 5.36 -11.88
N PHE A 19 10.17 5.59 -11.27
CA PHE A 19 9.09 4.61 -11.29
C PHE A 19 8.03 5.01 -12.32
N ALA A 20 7.49 4.02 -13.03
CA ALA A 20 6.32 4.20 -13.88
C ALA A 20 5.14 4.81 -13.07
N PHE A 21 5.09 4.54 -11.77
CA PHE A 21 4.20 5.18 -10.79
C PHE A 21 4.71 6.56 -10.34
N SER A 22 4.63 7.55 -11.22
CA SER A 22 4.86 8.95 -10.84
C SER A 22 3.56 9.68 -10.49
N ALA A 23 2.43 9.21 -11.02
CA ALA A 23 1.11 9.77 -10.77
C ALA A 23 0.03 8.71 -10.95
N LEU A 24 -1.09 8.90 -10.26
CA LEU A 24 -2.33 8.13 -10.41
C LEU A 24 -3.34 8.96 -11.21
N LYS A 25 -3.90 8.33 -12.23
CA LYS A 25 -5.00 8.82 -13.07
C LYS A 25 -5.98 7.68 -13.31
N GLY A 26 -7.24 8.01 -13.51
CA GLY A 26 -8.30 7.06 -13.86
C GLY A 26 -9.57 7.81 -14.18
N ASP A 27 -10.50 7.18 -14.89
CA ASP A 27 -11.73 7.84 -15.37
C ASP A 27 -12.63 8.32 -14.21
N HIS A 28 -12.51 7.69 -13.03
CA HIS A 28 -13.20 8.10 -11.80
C HIS A 28 -12.50 9.24 -11.05
N LEU A 29 -11.26 9.59 -11.42
CA LEU A 29 -10.46 10.64 -10.78
C LEU A 29 -10.50 11.91 -11.63
N LYS A 30 -11.03 13.01 -11.06
CA LYS A 30 -11.14 14.30 -11.74
C LYS A 30 -9.80 15.00 -12.00
N PHE A 31 -8.73 14.58 -11.33
CA PHE A 31 -7.43 15.24 -11.32
C PHE A 31 -6.31 14.22 -11.46
N THR A 32 -5.10 14.72 -11.73
CA THR A 32 -3.87 13.92 -11.62
C THR A 32 -3.35 13.99 -10.17
N TYR A 33 -3.04 12.84 -9.60
CA TYR A 33 -2.50 12.76 -8.24
C TYR A 33 -1.05 12.29 -8.29
N LYS A 34 -0.10 13.05 -7.71
CA LYS A 34 1.32 12.69 -7.70
C LYS A 34 1.61 11.67 -6.61
N PHE A 35 2.37 10.64 -6.96
CA PHE A 35 2.81 9.64 -6.01
C PHE A 35 3.61 10.27 -4.87
N LYS A 36 3.31 9.87 -3.63
CA LYS A 36 3.98 10.36 -2.43
C LYS A 36 4.63 9.27 -1.61
N GLU A 37 3.91 8.17 -1.40
CA GLU A 37 4.30 7.12 -0.48
C GLU A 37 3.66 5.79 -0.88
N LEU A 38 4.41 4.71 -0.66
CA LEU A 38 3.84 3.37 -0.59
C LEU A 38 4.01 2.91 0.84
N HIS A 39 2.94 2.43 1.44
CA HIS A 39 3.04 1.70 2.69
C HIS A 39 2.22 0.43 2.62
N GLY A 40 2.61 -0.57 3.39
CA GLY A 40 1.92 -1.85 3.46
C GLY A 40 1.63 -2.23 4.91
N HIS A 41 0.54 -2.98 5.06
CA HIS A 41 0.18 -3.70 6.28
C HIS A 41 -0.04 -5.16 5.90
N TRP A 42 0.35 -6.07 6.77
CA TRP A 42 0.15 -7.50 6.58
C TRP A 42 0.02 -8.19 7.93
N GLY A 43 -0.66 -9.33 7.94
CA GLY A 43 -0.82 -10.15 9.14
C GLY A 43 0.03 -11.40 9.08
N ASN A 44 -0.27 -12.36 9.96
CA ASN A 44 0.45 -13.64 10.08
C ASN A 44 -0.24 -14.80 9.37
N CYS A 45 -1.36 -14.57 8.69
CA CYS A 45 -2.08 -15.64 8.03
C CYS A 45 -2.86 -15.15 6.82
N LYS A 46 -3.34 -16.11 6.03
CA LYS A 46 -4.04 -15.86 4.77
C LYS A 46 -5.27 -14.95 4.87
N ASP A 47 -5.94 -14.91 6.02
CA ASP A 47 -7.21 -14.21 6.26
C ASP A 47 -7.06 -13.07 7.29
N TYR A 48 -5.85 -12.53 7.49
CA TYR A 48 -5.60 -11.39 8.37
C TYR A 48 -4.45 -10.55 7.84
N GLY A 49 -4.65 -9.25 7.66
CA GLY A 49 -3.60 -8.33 7.22
C GLY A 49 -4.07 -7.12 6.43
N SER A 50 -5.17 -7.23 5.69
CA SER A 50 -5.79 -6.08 5.01
C SER A 50 -6.67 -5.25 5.95
N GLU A 51 -6.71 -3.94 5.72
CA GLU A 51 -7.65 -3.03 6.38
C GLU A 51 -9.05 -3.17 5.76
N HIS A 52 -9.12 -3.34 4.44
CA HIS A 52 -10.38 -3.62 3.74
C HIS A 52 -10.77 -5.10 3.81
N LEU A 53 -12.09 -5.33 3.84
CA LEU A 53 -12.70 -6.64 3.64
C LEU A 53 -13.48 -6.64 2.33
N MET A 54 -13.35 -7.70 1.52
CA MET A 54 -14.23 -7.93 0.37
C MET A 54 -15.20 -9.06 0.69
N ASN A 55 -16.50 -8.77 0.67
CA ASN A 55 -17.56 -9.73 1.06
C ASN A 55 -17.31 -10.36 2.45
N GLY A 56 -16.83 -9.56 3.40
CA GLY A 56 -16.49 -10.01 4.75
C GLY A 56 -15.18 -10.78 4.89
N LYS A 57 -14.43 -10.98 3.79
CA LYS A 57 -13.13 -11.68 3.81
C LYS A 57 -11.96 -10.69 3.79
N ALA A 58 -11.01 -10.91 4.70
CA ALA A 58 -9.71 -10.23 4.73
C ALA A 58 -8.67 -10.93 3.83
N PHE A 59 -7.62 -10.19 3.50
CA PHE A 59 -6.46 -10.66 2.75
C PHE A 59 -5.22 -10.67 3.65
N SER A 60 -4.14 -11.30 3.16
CA SER A 60 -2.90 -11.50 3.92
C SER A 60 -2.10 -10.22 4.07
N ALA A 61 -2.21 -9.32 3.10
CA ALA A 61 -1.65 -7.97 3.14
C ALA A 61 -2.48 -7.00 2.32
N GLU A 62 -2.26 -5.71 2.57
CA GLU A 62 -2.76 -4.62 1.76
C GLU A 62 -1.70 -3.52 1.64
N PHE A 63 -1.41 -3.11 0.40
CA PHE A 63 -0.49 -2.01 0.12
C PHE A 63 -1.25 -0.82 -0.43
N HIS A 64 -0.91 0.37 0.07
CA HIS A 64 -1.52 1.64 -0.33
C HIS A 64 -0.50 2.49 -1.08
N PHE A 65 -0.78 2.77 -2.34
CA PHE A 65 -0.10 3.81 -3.12
C PHE A 65 -0.81 5.13 -2.87
N VAL A 66 -0.21 5.96 -2.03
CA VAL A 66 -0.76 7.25 -1.62
C VAL A 66 -0.30 8.32 -2.59
N CYS A 67 -1.25 9.00 -3.21
CA CYS A 67 -1.01 10.06 -4.17
C CYS A 67 -1.73 11.35 -3.75
N TRP A 68 -1.04 12.49 -3.86
CA TRP A 68 -1.60 13.80 -3.52
C TRP A 68 -2.10 14.53 -4.75
N ASN A 69 -3.22 15.23 -4.63
CA ASN A 69 -3.74 16.04 -5.72
C ASN A 69 -2.78 17.20 -6.01
N GLU A 70 -2.32 17.31 -7.25
CA GLU A 70 -1.30 18.30 -7.60
C GLU A 70 -1.78 19.75 -7.53
N LYS A 71 -3.10 19.98 -7.45
CA LYS A 71 -3.66 21.33 -7.25
C LYS A 71 -3.35 21.92 -5.87
N TYR A 72 -3.03 21.07 -4.89
CA TYR A 72 -2.74 21.49 -3.52
C TYR A 72 -1.24 21.47 -3.26
N ALA A 73 -0.71 22.62 -2.82
CA ALA A 73 0.73 22.81 -2.66
C ALA A 73 1.32 22.06 -1.44
N THR A 74 0.49 21.69 -0.46
CA THR A 74 0.95 21.10 0.81
C THR A 74 0.04 19.96 1.26
N ALA A 75 0.58 19.03 2.06
CA ALA A 75 -0.19 17.96 2.69
C ALA A 75 -1.37 18.52 3.52
N ALA A 76 -1.09 19.55 4.31
CA ALA A 76 -2.08 20.20 5.15
C ALA A 76 -3.24 20.80 4.34
N GLU A 77 -2.98 21.22 3.10
CA GLU A 77 -4.05 21.65 2.21
C GLU A 77 -4.81 20.45 1.63
N CYS A 78 -4.13 19.40 1.17
CA CYS A 78 -4.79 18.17 0.71
C CYS A 78 -5.79 17.64 1.74
N PHE A 79 -5.42 17.62 3.03
CA PHE A 79 -6.28 17.09 4.10
C PHE A 79 -7.61 17.83 4.30
N LYS A 80 -7.74 19.07 3.79
CA LYS A 80 -8.96 19.88 3.93
C LYS A 80 -10.00 19.61 2.84
N HIS A 81 -9.66 18.85 1.81
CA HIS A 81 -10.52 18.67 0.63
C HIS A 81 -10.78 17.19 0.37
N CYS A 82 -12.03 16.85 0.04
CA CYS A 82 -12.45 15.46 -0.22
C CYS A 82 -11.74 14.80 -1.41
N ASP A 83 -11.07 15.59 -2.25
CA ASP A 83 -10.28 15.16 -3.39
C ASP A 83 -8.79 15.49 -3.22
N GLY A 84 -8.33 15.68 -1.99
CA GLY A 84 -6.94 16.01 -1.69
C GLY A 84 -5.98 14.85 -1.91
N ILE A 85 -6.45 13.62 -1.72
CA ILE A 85 -5.65 12.41 -1.81
C ILE A 85 -6.40 11.36 -2.63
N ALA A 86 -5.67 10.63 -3.45
CA ALA A 86 -6.14 9.41 -4.07
C ALA A 86 -5.26 8.24 -3.60
N VAL A 87 -5.87 7.14 -3.21
CA VAL A 87 -5.15 5.93 -2.79
C VAL A 87 -5.52 4.78 -3.71
N LEU A 88 -4.51 4.14 -4.30
CA LEU A 88 -4.66 2.84 -4.94
C LEU A 88 -4.29 1.75 -3.94
N ALA A 89 -5.27 0.91 -3.59
CA ALA A 89 -5.10 -0.19 -2.65
C ALA A 89 -4.97 -1.53 -3.40
N LEU A 90 -3.92 -2.28 -3.07
CA LEU A 90 -3.61 -3.60 -3.62
C LEU A 90 -3.70 -4.66 -2.52
N PHE A 91 -4.54 -5.67 -2.73
CA PHE A 91 -4.56 -6.85 -1.87
C PHE A 91 -3.44 -7.82 -2.23
N PHE A 92 -2.89 -8.49 -1.21
CA PHE A 92 -2.05 -9.67 -1.41
C PHE A 92 -2.64 -10.89 -0.70
N GLN A 93 -2.62 -12.02 -1.39
CA GLN A 93 -3.10 -13.30 -0.87
C GLN A 93 -1.95 -14.29 -0.77
N GLU A 94 -1.81 -14.90 0.41
CA GLU A 94 -0.85 -15.97 0.67
C GLU A 94 -0.93 -17.09 -0.38
N SER A 95 0.23 -17.46 -0.93
CA SER A 95 0.45 -18.59 -1.82
C SER A 95 1.63 -19.45 -1.35
N ASN A 96 1.74 -20.65 -1.91
CA ASN A 96 2.90 -21.52 -1.67
C ASN A 96 4.18 -20.94 -2.26
N ASP A 97 4.08 -20.32 -3.44
CA ASP A 97 5.22 -19.74 -4.14
C ASP A 97 5.46 -18.30 -3.71
N ASN A 98 6.73 -17.94 -3.53
CA ASN A 98 7.13 -16.55 -3.28
C ASN A 98 6.93 -15.71 -4.53
N ASN A 99 6.49 -14.46 -4.34
CA ASN A 99 6.46 -13.49 -5.41
C ASN A 99 7.85 -12.86 -5.58
N PRO A 100 8.58 -13.14 -6.68
CA PRO A 100 9.94 -12.65 -6.86
C PRO A 100 10.02 -11.12 -6.94
N HIS A 101 8.93 -10.44 -7.31
CA HIS A 101 8.88 -8.98 -7.38
C HIS A 101 8.86 -8.31 -6.00
N LEU A 102 8.51 -9.05 -4.95
CA LEU A 102 8.58 -8.58 -3.57
C LEU A 102 9.97 -8.77 -2.95
N GLU A 103 10.87 -9.58 -3.53
CA GLU A 103 12.17 -9.89 -2.92
C GLU A 103 13.04 -8.65 -2.61
N PRO A 104 13.14 -7.63 -3.49
CA PRO A 104 13.85 -6.40 -3.17
C PRO A 104 13.30 -5.69 -1.93
N LEU A 105 11.97 -5.68 -1.78
CA LEU A 105 11.30 -5.09 -0.64
C LEU A 105 11.54 -5.93 0.62
N ILE A 106 11.35 -7.25 0.54
CA ILE A 106 11.61 -8.16 1.65
C ILE A 106 13.04 -8.00 2.15
N ASN A 107 14.04 -7.93 1.26
CA ASN A 107 15.44 -7.72 1.63
C ASN A 107 15.68 -6.38 2.33
N GLY A 108 15.07 -5.29 1.85
CA GLY A 108 15.10 -4.00 2.54
C GLY A 108 14.49 -4.07 3.94
N ILE A 109 13.39 -4.81 4.11
CA ILE A 109 12.77 -5.05 5.43
C ILE A 109 13.73 -5.84 6.34
N LYS A 110 14.42 -6.86 5.82
CA LYS A 110 15.43 -7.62 6.58
C LYS A 110 16.53 -6.71 7.11
N GLU A 111 17.08 -5.88 6.22
CA GLU A 111 18.14 -4.94 6.56
C GLU A 111 17.67 -3.90 7.59
N ALA A 112 16.48 -3.33 7.40
CA ALA A 112 15.93 -2.32 8.28
C ALA A 112 15.76 -2.84 9.71
N ALA A 113 15.21 -4.04 9.88
CA ALA A 113 15.01 -4.59 11.23
C ALA A 113 16.29 -5.18 11.83
N ASN A 114 17.25 -5.68 11.03
CA ASN A 114 18.58 -6.05 11.54
C ASN A 114 19.34 -4.84 12.08
N THR A 115 19.23 -3.69 11.40
CA THR A 115 19.91 -2.44 11.80
C THR A 115 19.11 -1.59 12.77
N LYS A 116 17.82 -1.91 12.97
CA LYS A 116 16.82 -1.08 13.67
C LYS A 116 16.75 0.35 13.12
N ASN A 117 16.96 0.50 11.81
CA ASN A 117 16.99 1.77 11.11
C ASN A 117 16.34 1.64 9.73
N SER A 118 16.19 2.75 9.00
CA SER A 118 15.75 2.71 7.60
C SER A 118 16.79 2.01 6.72
N ALA A 119 16.31 1.25 5.73
CA ALA A 119 17.13 0.64 4.70
C ALA A 119 16.74 1.15 3.31
N ASN A 120 17.69 1.09 2.37
CA ASN A 120 17.40 1.38 0.97
C ASN A 120 16.83 0.14 0.29
N ILE A 121 15.78 0.31 -0.49
CA ILE A 121 15.30 -0.75 -1.39
C ILE A 121 16.19 -0.74 -2.65
N SER A 122 16.53 -1.93 -3.13
CA SER A 122 17.22 -2.07 -4.42
C SER A 122 16.47 -1.34 -5.54
N ASN A 123 17.22 -0.65 -6.41
CA ASN A 123 16.68 0.01 -7.61
C ASN A 123 16.01 -0.96 -8.61
N SER A 124 16.17 -2.27 -8.41
CA SER A 124 15.46 -3.31 -9.17
C SER A 124 14.00 -3.50 -8.74
N PHE A 125 13.56 -2.89 -7.64
CA PHE A 125 12.17 -2.95 -7.20
C PHE A 125 11.30 -2.15 -8.15
N ASP A 126 10.35 -2.79 -8.82
CA ASP A 126 9.39 -2.10 -9.68
C ASP A 126 7.98 -2.27 -9.08
N PRO A 127 7.41 -1.21 -8.48
CA PRO A 127 6.08 -1.28 -7.88
C PRO A 127 4.98 -1.66 -8.87
N SER A 128 5.17 -1.43 -10.18
CA SER A 128 4.19 -1.82 -11.19
C SER A 128 4.05 -3.32 -11.35
N LYS A 129 5.08 -4.09 -10.98
CA LYS A 129 5.06 -5.57 -10.96
C LYS A 129 4.27 -6.15 -9.79
N LEU A 130 3.79 -5.30 -8.88
CA LEU A 130 2.89 -5.71 -7.80
C LEU A 130 1.42 -5.63 -8.21
N LEU A 131 1.11 -5.01 -9.35
CA LEU A 131 -0.25 -4.95 -9.85
C LEU A 131 -0.73 -6.34 -10.29
N PRO A 132 -2.00 -6.69 -10.00
CA PRO A 132 -2.63 -7.87 -10.55
C PRO A 132 -2.90 -7.69 -12.05
N ASP A 133 -3.05 -8.79 -12.80
CA ASP A 133 -3.38 -8.70 -14.24
C ASP A 133 -4.79 -8.15 -14.53
N ASP A 134 -5.69 -8.22 -13.55
CA ASP A 134 -7.04 -7.63 -13.64
C ASP A 134 -7.10 -6.41 -12.72
N LEU A 135 -7.27 -5.24 -13.33
CA LEU A 135 -7.30 -3.94 -12.66
C LEU A 135 -8.73 -3.47 -12.35
N ASN A 136 -9.75 -4.33 -12.47
CA ASN A 136 -11.10 -4.00 -12.01
C ASN A 136 -11.08 -3.59 -10.53
N TYR A 137 -11.80 -2.53 -10.20
CA TYR A 137 -11.74 -1.90 -8.88
C TYR A 137 -13.11 -1.52 -8.33
N TYR A 138 -13.16 -1.29 -7.02
CA TYR A 138 -14.17 -0.48 -6.37
C TYR A 138 -13.61 0.91 -6.07
N THR A 139 -14.47 1.92 -6.05
CA THR A 139 -14.07 3.27 -5.65
C THR A 139 -15.10 3.91 -4.75
N TYR A 140 -14.63 4.69 -3.79
CA TYR A 140 -15.47 5.43 -2.85
C TYR A 140 -14.68 6.62 -2.26
N ASN A 141 -15.40 7.63 -1.79
CA ASN A 141 -14.81 8.71 -0.99
C ASN A 141 -14.78 8.28 0.48
N GLY A 142 -13.66 8.51 1.15
CA GLY A 142 -13.47 8.12 2.54
C GLY A 142 -12.34 8.91 3.20
N SER A 143 -11.80 8.33 4.28
CA SER A 143 -10.80 8.97 5.14
C SER A 143 -9.43 8.33 5.07
N LEU A 144 -8.46 8.99 5.69
CA LEU A 144 -7.22 8.36 6.14
C LEU A 144 -7.53 7.23 7.13
N THR A 145 -6.77 6.13 7.06
CA THR A 145 -6.90 5.01 8.01
C THR A 145 -6.10 5.22 9.30
N THR A 146 -5.53 6.41 9.50
CA THR A 146 -4.77 6.81 10.69
C THR A 146 -5.23 8.19 11.17
N PRO A 147 -5.04 8.53 12.47
CA PRO A 147 -5.32 9.88 12.97
C PRO A 147 -4.67 10.97 12.11
N ASP A 148 -5.32 12.09 11.82
CA ASP A 148 -6.62 12.57 12.32
C ASP A 148 -7.85 12.15 11.47
N TYR A 149 -7.74 11.06 10.71
CA TYR A 149 -8.85 10.45 9.96
C TYR A 149 -9.56 11.40 8.98
N HIS A 150 -8.84 12.36 8.40
CA HIS A 150 -9.40 13.34 7.48
C HIS A 150 -10.11 12.66 6.29
N GLU A 151 -11.38 13.05 6.05
CA GLU A 151 -12.22 12.61 4.92
C GLU A 151 -11.79 13.27 3.60
N CYS A 152 -10.54 13.01 3.20
CA CYS A 152 -9.85 13.65 2.08
C CYS A 152 -9.41 12.68 0.97
N VAL A 153 -9.87 11.42 1.05
CA VAL A 153 -9.35 10.32 0.24
C VAL A 153 -10.39 9.81 -0.75
N THR A 154 -10.04 9.78 -2.03
CA THR A 154 -10.70 8.91 -3.02
C THR A 154 -9.97 7.58 -3.08
N TRP A 155 -10.62 6.52 -2.62
CA TRP A 155 -10.08 5.16 -2.62
C TRP A 155 -10.32 4.48 -3.98
N THR A 156 -9.32 3.73 -4.44
CA THR A 156 -9.38 2.83 -5.59
C THR A 156 -8.88 1.47 -5.13
N VAL A 157 -9.79 0.54 -4.86
CA VAL A 157 -9.47 -0.78 -4.29
C VAL A 157 -9.53 -1.82 -5.39
N LEU A 158 -8.38 -2.37 -5.80
CA LEU A 158 -8.35 -3.41 -6.82
C LEU A 158 -8.98 -4.70 -6.29
N ARG A 159 -9.83 -5.34 -7.12
CA ARG A 159 -10.59 -6.53 -6.71
C ARG A 159 -9.75 -7.80 -6.72
N LYS A 160 -8.81 -7.92 -7.67
CA LYS A 160 -7.91 -9.08 -7.76
C LYS A 160 -6.72 -8.88 -6.83
N ALA A 161 -6.42 -9.90 -6.01
CA ALA A 161 -5.24 -9.90 -5.17
C ALA A 161 -4.00 -10.38 -5.96
N THR A 162 -2.85 -9.82 -5.61
CA THR A 162 -1.53 -10.29 -6.05
C THR A 162 -1.04 -11.40 -5.12
N SER A 163 -0.29 -12.37 -5.62
CA SER A 163 0.26 -13.43 -4.77
C SER A 163 1.39 -12.91 -3.88
N ILE A 164 1.48 -13.46 -2.67
CA ILE A 164 2.61 -13.28 -1.75
C ILE A 164 2.92 -14.64 -1.12
N GLY A 165 4.19 -15.04 -1.08
CA GLY A 165 4.55 -16.34 -0.52
C GLY A 165 4.34 -16.38 0.99
N ARG A 166 3.93 -17.52 1.53
CA ARG A 166 3.81 -17.71 2.99
C ARG A 166 5.06 -17.31 3.76
N SER A 167 6.25 -17.61 3.20
CA SER A 167 7.51 -17.22 3.83
C SER A 167 7.73 -15.70 3.85
N GLN A 168 7.18 -14.97 2.87
CA GLN A 168 7.26 -13.52 2.77
C GLN A 168 6.29 -12.83 3.75
N VAL A 169 5.08 -13.38 3.92
CA VAL A 169 4.10 -12.92 4.93
C VAL A 169 4.65 -13.09 6.36
N MET A 170 5.19 -14.28 6.65
CA MET A 170 5.61 -14.65 8.00
C MET A 170 6.90 -13.95 8.48
N TYR A 171 7.68 -13.34 7.58
CA TYR A 171 9.01 -12.87 7.90
C TYR A 171 9.03 -11.86 9.06
N GLN A 172 8.05 -10.97 9.12
CA GLN A 172 7.93 -9.97 10.18
C GLN A 172 7.80 -10.58 11.59
N PHE A 173 7.12 -11.73 11.72
CA PHE A 173 6.92 -12.40 13.01
C PHE A 173 8.18 -13.11 13.51
N ASN A 174 9.17 -13.33 12.64
CA ASN A 174 10.45 -13.90 13.02
C ASN A 174 11.51 -12.83 13.38
N MET A 175 11.14 -11.54 13.40
CA MET A 175 12.07 -10.44 13.69
C MET A 175 12.13 -10.03 15.17
N TYR A 176 11.31 -10.64 16.03
CA TYR A 176 11.29 -10.47 17.49
C TYR A 176 11.56 -11.81 18.17
#